data_AF-A0A352VH34-F1
#
_entry.id   AF-A0A352VH34-F1
#
_cell.length_a   1.000
_cell.length_b   1.000
_cell.length_c   1.000
_cell.angle_alpha   90.00
_cell.angle_beta   90.00
_cell.angle_gamma   90.00
#
_symmetry.space_group_name_H-M   'P 1'
#
loop_
_entity.id
_entity.type
_entity.pdbx_description
1 polymer ?
#
loop_
_entity_poly.entity_id
_entity_poly.type
_entity_poly.pdbx_seq_one_letter_code
_entity_poly.pdbx_strand_id
1 'polypeptide(L)'
;MQQMKGGVPLAFLAIVAAVWIALRLSQGPPTELAMDARPPTATGNVEGFRAGAWFLPDEELLGFVEIPAGPFVMGSDASVDPDAFDIERWSSTSAQGIVDLPAFYLARYEVTVAQMSAFLVATAGTIQAQVLQTPPDHPAAFVSWPDALAYAGWIDATLRESSATPPQLRALLSDGWRITLPTEAEWEKAARGVDGRLYPWGSEPRQDRANYSSRSAVPVGSYECPECPFGLADMAGNVWEWTRSPDQPYPYDATDDGEGLEAEAL
;
A
#
# COMPACT_ATOMS: atom_id res chain seq x y z
N MET A 1 -26.89 -48.72 27.22
CA MET A 1 -26.79 -47.74 26.11
C MET A 1 -25.64 -46.82 26.39
N GLN A 2 -24.52 -46.98 25.67
CA GLN A 2 -23.33 -46.13 25.79
C GLN A 2 -23.03 -45.60 24.38
N GLN A 3 -23.11 -44.28 24.18
CA GLN A 3 -22.73 -43.63 22.93
C GLN A 3 -21.22 -43.39 22.90
N MET A 4 -20.61 -43.72 21.77
CA MET A 4 -19.19 -43.52 21.45
C MET A 4 -18.91 -42.06 21.05
N LYS A 5 -17.86 -41.47 21.62
CA LYS A 5 -17.19 -40.27 21.08
C LYS A 5 -16.04 -40.74 20.18
N GLY A 6 -16.08 -40.41 18.89
CA GLY A 6 -15.01 -40.68 17.93
C GLY A 6 -14.04 -39.52 17.83
N GLY A 7 -12.83 -39.68 18.38
CA GLY A 7 -11.69 -38.81 18.08
C GLY A 7 -10.90 -39.43 16.92
N VAL A 8 -10.61 -38.65 15.88
CA VAL A 8 -9.71 -39.07 14.80
C VAL A 8 -8.29 -39.07 15.36
N PRO A 9 -7.55 -40.20 15.33
CA PRO A 9 -6.22 -40.27 15.91
C PRO A 9 -5.21 -39.51 15.06
N LEU A 10 -4.30 -38.76 15.72
CA LEU A 10 -3.21 -37.96 15.15
C LEU A 10 -2.38 -38.68 14.05
N ALA A 11 -2.34 -40.01 14.08
CA ALA A 11 -1.67 -40.84 13.08
C ALA A 11 -2.28 -40.70 11.66
N PHE A 12 -3.58 -40.36 11.54
CA PHE A 12 -4.24 -40.17 10.25
C PHE A 12 -3.80 -38.88 9.54
N LEU A 13 -3.56 -37.80 10.30
CA LEU A 13 -3.08 -36.51 9.76
C LEU A 13 -1.64 -36.60 9.26
N ALA A 14 -0.78 -37.35 9.97
CA ALA A 14 0.61 -37.56 9.56
C ALA A 14 0.72 -38.35 8.23
N ILE A 15 -0.16 -39.33 8.01
CA ILE A 15 -0.19 -40.12 6.77
C ILE A 15 -0.70 -39.27 5.59
N VAL A 16 -1.71 -38.41 5.80
CA VAL A 16 -2.20 -37.49 4.75
C VAL A 16 -1.12 -36.46 4.38
N ALA A 17 -0.39 -35.92 5.35
CA ALA A 17 0.72 -35.01 5.10
C ALA A 17 1.88 -35.71 4.35
N ALA A 18 2.24 -36.93 4.73
CA ALA A 18 3.28 -37.71 4.06
C ALA A 18 2.90 -38.08 2.63
N VAL A 19 1.63 -38.44 2.37
CA VAL A 19 1.12 -38.73 1.03
C VAL A 19 1.04 -37.46 0.17
N TRP A 20 0.64 -36.31 0.74
CA TRP A 20 0.63 -35.02 0.03
C TRP A 20 2.04 -34.56 -0.34
N ILE A 21 3.02 -34.74 0.56
CA ILE A 21 4.44 -34.46 0.29
C ILE A 21 4.99 -35.43 -0.76
N ALA A 22 4.70 -36.73 -0.67
CA ALA A 22 5.13 -37.71 -1.66
C ALA A 22 4.53 -37.44 -3.05
N LEU A 23 3.27 -36.99 -3.13
CA LEU A 23 2.62 -36.57 -4.38
C LEU A 23 3.21 -35.26 -4.92
N ARG A 24 3.60 -34.31 -4.06
CA ARG A 24 4.34 -33.11 -4.44
C ARG A 24 5.75 -33.40 -4.94
N LEU A 25 6.40 -34.43 -4.42
CA LEU A 25 7.74 -34.86 -4.83
C LEU A 25 7.72 -35.76 -6.08
N SER A 26 6.59 -36.41 -6.38
CA SER A 26 6.41 -37.21 -7.61
C SER A 26 5.96 -36.37 -8.80
N GLN A 27 5.39 -35.20 -8.56
CA GLN A 27 5.28 -34.14 -9.56
C GLN A 27 6.68 -33.53 -9.64
N GLY A 28 7.41 -33.78 -10.73
CA GLY A 28 8.71 -33.13 -10.97
C GLY A 28 8.63 -31.62 -10.76
N PRO A 29 9.76 -30.91 -10.59
CA PRO A 29 9.75 -29.48 -10.37
C PRO A 29 8.84 -28.82 -11.41
N PRO A 30 7.93 -27.91 -11.01
CA PRO A 30 7.10 -27.19 -11.97
C PRO A 30 8.04 -26.66 -13.05
N THR A 31 7.69 -26.97 -14.31
CA THR A 31 8.46 -26.63 -15.49
C THR A 31 9.03 -25.23 -15.30
N GLU A 32 10.36 -25.15 -15.30
CA GLU A 32 11.15 -23.94 -15.16
C GLU A 32 10.44 -22.83 -15.95
N LEU A 33 9.75 -21.93 -15.24
CA LEU A 33 9.17 -20.74 -15.84
C LEU A 33 10.36 -20.02 -16.47
N ALA A 34 10.41 -20.04 -17.80
CA ALA A 34 11.54 -19.55 -18.56
C ALA A 34 12.02 -18.22 -18.00
N MET A 35 13.24 -18.19 -17.46
CA MET A 35 13.92 -17.01 -16.94
C MET A 35 14.25 -15.97 -18.02
N ASP A 36 13.74 -16.15 -19.24
CA ASP A 36 14.02 -15.34 -20.43
C ASP A 36 12.82 -14.54 -20.95
N ALA A 37 11.67 -14.57 -20.26
CA ALA A 37 10.54 -13.73 -20.64
C ALA A 37 10.78 -12.29 -20.16
N ARG A 38 11.26 -11.43 -21.06
CA ARG A 38 11.16 -9.97 -20.91
C ARG A 38 9.74 -9.65 -20.38
N PRO A 39 9.59 -8.89 -19.28
CA PRO A 39 8.29 -8.69 -18.67
C PRO A 39 7.32 -8.14 -19.72
N PRO A 40 6.10 -8.70 -19.84
CA PRO A 40 5.11 -8.18 -20.77
C PRO A 40 4.92 -6.69 -20.46
N THR A 41 5.27 -5.85 -21.44
CA THR A 41 5.11 -4.42 -21.32
C THR A 41 3.61 -4.13 -21.32
N ALA A 42 3.12 -3.44 -20.29
CA ALA A 42 1.80 -2.83 -20.32
C ALA A 42 1.77 -1.87 -21.50
N THR A 43 1.26 -2.34 -22.64
CA THR A 43 1.22 -1.62 -23.91
C THR A 43 -0.21 -1.17 -24.10
N GLY A 44 -0.52 0.02 -23.60
CA GLY A 44 -1.87 0.57 -23.67
C GLY A 44 -1.90 2.03 -23.27
N ASN A 45 -2.90 2.76 -23.80
CA ASN A 45 -3.26 4.06 -23.26
C ASN A 45 -4.01 3.82 -21.94
N VAL A 46 -3.54 4.43 -20.85
CA VAL A 46 -4.22 4.40 -19.55
C VAL A 46 -4.87 5.76 -19.39
N GLU A 47 -6.20 5.81 -19.37
CA GLU A 47 -6.95 7.07 -19.32
C GLU A 47 -6.57 7.87 -18.07
N GLY A 48 -6.25 9.16 -18.23
CA GLY A 48 -5.81 10.01 -17.12
C GLY A 48 -4.33 9.83 -16.73
N PHE A 49 -3.55 9.00 -17.42
CA PHE A 49 -2.12 8.80 -17.12
C PHE A 49 -1.24 9.01 -18.36
N ARG A 50 -0.04 9.57 -18.15
CA ARG A 50 0.86 9.99 -19.23
C ARG A 50 1.88 8.91 -19.56
N ALA A 51 1.72 8.22 -20.68
CA ALA A 51 2.73 7.24 -21.14
C ALA A 51 4.15 7.83 -21.28
N GLY A 52 4.26 9.10 -21.68
CA GLY A 52 5.54 9.84 -21.76
C GLY A 52 6.13 10.31 -20.43
N ALA A 53 5.43 10.07 -19.32
CA ALA A 53 5.88 10.33 -17.96
C ALA A 53 5.64 9.11 -17.07
N TRP A 54 6.04 7.92 -17.56
CA TRP A 54 6.00 6.63 -16.83
C TRP A 54 4.63 6.26 -16.28
N PHE A 55 3.57 6.69 -16.97
CA PHE A 55 2.19 6.52 -16.53
C PHE A 55 1.92 7.14 -15.16
N LEU A 56 2.59 8.24 -14.80
CA LEU A 56 2.12 9.10 -13.72
C LEU A 56 0.85 9.86 -14.17
N PRO A 57 -0.05 10.24 -13.24
CA PRO A 57 -1.27 10.99 -13.55
C PRO A 57 -1.04 12.22 -14.44
N ASP A 58 -1.95 12.46 -15.39
CA ASP A 58 -2.03 13.69 -16.19
C ASP A 58 -2.71 14.81 -15.40
N GLU A 59 -2.19 15.06 -14.21
CA GLU A 59 -2.70 16.01 -13.23
C GLU A 59 -1.58 16.96 -12.76
N GLU A 60 -1.96 17.96 -11.97
CA GLU A 60 -0.99 18.86 -11.33
C GLU A 60 0.03 18.06 -10.52
N LEU A 61 1.30 18.47 -10.59
CA LEU A 61 2.44 17.78 -9.98
C LEU A 61 2.50 16.28 -10.32
N LEU A 62 1.95 15.84 -11.45
CA LEU A 62 1.88 14.42 -11.81
C LEU A 62 1.14 13.57 -10.75
N GLY A 63 0.13 14.15 -10.09
CA GLY A 63 -0.71 13.46 -9.11
C GLY A 63 -0.12 13.34 -7.70
N PHE A 64 0.98 14.06 -7.41
CA PHE A 64 1.43 14.26 -6.03
C PHE A 64 0.57 15.33 -5.35
N VAL A 65 -0.23 14.90 -4.36
CA VAL A 65 -1.18 15.73 -3.61
C VAL A 65 -0.53 16.23 -2.33
N GLU A 66 -0.59 17.54 -2.09
CA GLU A 66 -0.06 18.14 -0.86
C GLU A 66 -0.94 17.81 0.35
N ILE A 67 -0.31 17.29 1.40
CA ILE A 67 -0.89 17.12 2.73
C ILE A 67 -0.28 18.21 3.62
N PRO A 68 -1.08 19.19 4.09
CA PRO A 68 -0.56 20.33 4.82
C PRO A 68 0.12 19.95 6.14
N ALA A 69 1.16 20.71 6.51
CA ALA A 69 1.77 20.60 7.83
C ALA A 69 0.76 20.82 8.96
N GLY A 70 0.95 20.16 10.09
CA GLY A 70 0.19 20.39 11.30
C GLY A 70 -0.26 19.12 12.02
N PRO A 71 -0.92 19.31 13.18
CA PRO A 71 -1.34 18.20 14.03
C PRO A 71 -2.52 17.43 13.45
N PHE A 72 -2.56 16.13 13.71
CA PHE A 72 -3.71 15.27 13.46
C PHE A 72 -3.90 14.26 14.61
N VAL A 73 -5.10 13.67 14.67
CA VAL A 73 -5.43 12.60 15.63
C VAL A 73 -5.07 11.25 15.00
N MET A 74 -4.14 10.51 15.62
CA MET A 74 -3.71 9.17 15.21
C MET A 74 -4.28 8.11 16.16
N GLY A 75 -4.63 6.96 15.61
CA GLY A 75 -5.18 5.80 16.32
C GLY A 75 -6.71 5.80 16.42
N SER A 76 -7.27 4.71 16.93
CA SER A 76 -8.71 4.47 17.02
C SER A 76 -9.16 4.16 18.45
N ASP A 77 -10.34 4.68 18.84
CA ASP A 77 -10.97 4.45 20.14
C ASP A 77 -12.12 3.45 20.00
N ALA A 78 -11.94 2.27 20.60
CA ALA A 78 -12.91 1.18 20.56
C ALA A 78 -14.31 1.54 21.12
N SER A 79 -14.43 2.63 21.88
CA SER A 79 -15.73 3.13 22.35
C SER A 79 -16.54 3.83 21.27
N VAL A 80 -15.88 4.32 20.21
CA VAL A 80 -16.48 5.00 19.05
C VAL A 80 -16.39 4.11 17.80
N ASP A 81 -15.34 3.28 17.71
CA ASP A 81 -15.10 2.31 16.65
C ASP A 81 -15.04 0.89 17.22
N PRO A 82 -16.19 0.20 17.35
CA PRO A 82 -16.23 -1.14 17.95
C PRO A 82 -15.41 -2.20 17.20
N ASP A 83 -15.03 -1.92 15.95
CA ASP A 83 -14.23 -2.80 15.09
C ASP A 83 -12.72 -2.49 15.14
N ALA A 84 -12.32 -1.44 15.87
CA ALA A 84 -10.91 -1.07 16.06
C ALA A 84 -10.11 -2.24 16.66
N PHE A 85 -9.03 -2.60 16.01
CA PHE A 85 -8.08 -3.58 16.51
C PHE A 85 -7.19 -2.98 17.61
N ASP A 86 -6.65 -3.84 18.49
CA ASP A 86 -5.66 -3.40 19.49
C ASP A 86 -4.41 -2.76 18.85
N ILE A 87 -4.13 -3.13 17.60
CA ILE A 87 -3.04 -2.56 16.80
C ILE A 87 -3.32 -1.13 16.30
N GLU A 88 -4.51 -0.59 16.53
CA GLU A 88 -4.85 0.78 16.15
C GLU A 88 -4.75 1.74 17.35
N ARG A 89 -4.29 1.25 18.51
CA ARG A 89 -4.15 2.07 19.71
C ARG A 89 -2.85 2.85 19.71
N TRP A 90 -2.95 4.15 20.01
CA TRP A 90 -1.79 5.00 20.22
C TRP A 90 -0.83 4.50 21.33
N SER A 91 -1.35 4.07 22.48
CA SER A 91 -0.52 3.57 23.57
C SER A 91 -1.28 2.66 24.54
N SER A 92 -0.55 2.09 25.50
CA SER A 92 -1.13 1.22 26.54
C SER A 92 -2.13 1.94 27.42
N THR A 93 -2.07 3.26 27.44
CA THR A 93 -2.92 4.12 28.26
C THR A 93 -3.83 5.04 27.47
N SER A 94 -3.60 5.21 26.16
CA SER A 94 -4.42 6.07 25.29
C SER A 94 -4.81 5.35 24.00
N ALA A 95 -6.06 5.48 23.60
CA ALA A 95 -6.52 4.95 22.32
C ALA A 95 -6.05 5.81 21.14
N GLN A 96 -5.97 7.13 21.35
CA GLN A 96 -5.57 8.11 20.35
C GLN A 96 -4.46 9.05 20.86
N GLY A 97 -3.69 9.62 19.95
CA GLY A 97 -2.65 10.61 20.21
C GLY A 97 -2.68 11.77 19.20
N ILE A 98 -1.98 12.86 19.51
CA ILE A 98 -1.79 13.98 18.58
C ILE A 98 -0.36 13.89 18.02
N VAL A 99 -0.27 13.83 16.70
CA VAL A 99 1.00 13.81 15.95
C VAL A 99 1.07 15.06 15.10
N ASP A 100 2.17 15.80 15.18
CA ASP A 100 2.42 16.97 14.35
C ASP A 100 3.39 16.60 13.22
N LEU A 101 2.91 16.65 11.97
CA LEU A 101 3.70 16.28 10.80
C LEU A 101 4.06 17.53 9.98
N PRO A 102 5.27 17.58 9.39
CA PRO A 102 5.57 18.55 8.35
C PRO A 102 4.63 18.37 7.16
N ALA A 103 4.63 19.33 6.23
CA ALA A 103 3.95 19.14 4.96
C ALA A 103 4.62 18.00 4.20
N PHE A 104 3.83 17.18 3.51
CA PHE A 104 4.33 16.15 2.62
C PHE A 104 3.44 16.02 1.40
N TYR A 105 3.86 15.21 0.43
CA TYR A 105 3.06 14.90 -0.73
C TYR A 105 2.80 13.40 -0.77
N LEU A 106 1.57 13.00 -1.06
CA LEU A 106 1.19 11.61 -1.28
C LEU A 106 0.66 11.43 -2.70
N ALA A 107 0.93 10.27 -3.31
CA ALA A 107 0.35 9.96 -4.61
C ALA A 107 -1.17 9.88 -4.50
N ARG A 108 -1.89 10.48 -5.46
CA ARG A 108 -3.36 10.51 -5.46
C ARG A 108 -4.02 9.12 -5.48
N TYR A 109 -3.37 8.19 -6.16
CA TYR A 109 -3.81 6.83 -6.41
C TYR A 109 -2.72 5.86 -5.95
N GLU A 110 -3.06 4.60 -5.72
CA GLU A 110 -2.03 3.57 -5.59
C GLU A 110 -1.20 3.49 -6.88
N VAL A 111 0.05 3.01 -6.76
CA VAL A 111 0.90 2.76 -7.93
C VAL A 111 0.23 1.71 -8.82
N THR A 112 -0.02 2.06 -10.08
CA THR A 112 -0.68 1.20 -11.06
C THR A 112 0.26 0.14 -11.65
N VAL A 113 -0.33 -0.90 -12.24
CA VAL A 113 0.40 -1.91 -13.01
C VAL A 113 1.19 -1.29 -14.17
N ALA A 114 0.67 -0.24 -14.83
CA ALA A 114 1.37 0.45 -15.90
C ALA A 114 2.64 1.17 -15.41
N GLN A 115 2.55 1.85 -14.26
CA GLN A 115 3.69 2.50 -13.63
C GLN A 115 4.77 1.48 -13.24
N MET A 116 4.36 0.37 -12.61
CA MET A 116 5.28 -0.70 -12.23
C MET A 116 5.89 -1.40 -13.46
N SER A 117 5.14 -1.53 -14.56
CA SER A 117 5.66 -2.05 -15.83
C SER A 117 6.74 -1.12 -16.43
N ALA A 118 6.55 0.20 -16.33
CA ALA A 118 7.55 1.17 -16.77
C ALA A 118 8.86 1.05 -15.96
N PHE A 119 8.76 0.90 -14.64
CA PHE A 119 9.90 0.63 -13.76
C PHE A 119 10.66 -0.63 -14.18
N LEU A 120 9.93 -1.72 -14.45
CA LEU A 120 10.53 -2.99 -14.84
C LEU A 120 11.28 -2.94 -16.16
N VAL A 121 10.70 -2.27 -17.14
CA VAL A 121 11.34 -2.08 -18.44
C VAL A 121 12.62 -1.25 -18.29
N ALA A 122 12.61 -0.24 -17.42
CA ALA A 122 13.75 0.64 -17.20
C ALA A 122 14.89 -0.02 -16.43
N THR A 123 14.58 -0.87 -15.46
CA THR A 123 15.59 -1.47 -14.55
C THR A 123 16.04 -2.87 -14.94
N ALA A 124 15.40 -3.48 -15.94
CA ALA A 124 15.57 -4.90 -16.27
C ALA A 124 15.37 -5.82 -15.04
N GLY A 125 14.59 -5.36 -14.05
CA GLY A 125 14.35 -6.06 -12.80
C GLY A 125 13.47 -7.30 -12.98
N THR A 126 13.62 -8.25 -12.05
CA THR A 126 12.76 -9.42 -11.94
C THR A 126 11.84 -9.25 -10.74
N ILE A 127 10.66 -8.65 -10.91
CA ILE A 127 9.57 -8.85 -9.94
C ILE A 127 8.72 -10.04 -10.36
N GLN A 128 7.92 -10.50 -9.40
CA GLN A 128 6.93 -11.54 -9.61
C GLN A 128 6.02 -11.20 -10.79
N ALA A 129 5.89 -12.14 -11.74
CA ALA A 129 5.04 -12.00 -12.91
C ALA A 129 3.57 -11.69 -12.54
N GLN A 130 3.17 -12.03 -11.31
CA GLN A 130 1.87 -11.77 -10.70
C GLN A 130 1.45 -10.30 -10.73
N VAL A 131 2.40 -9.36 -10.55
CA VAL A 131 2.12 -7.91 -10.60
C VAL A 131 1.57 -7.50 -11.97
N LEU A 132 1.99 -8.19 -13.04
CA LEU A 132 1.63 -7.89 -14.43
C LEU A 132 0.39 -8.67 -14.90
N GLN A 133 -0.32 -9.37 -14.00
CA GLN A 133 -1.49 -10.18 -14.35
C GLN A 133 -2.81 -9.39 -14.30
N THR A 134 -2.81 -8.20 -13.70
CA THR A 134 -3.97 -7.30 -13.65
C THR A 134 -3.90 -6.23 -14.76
N PRO A 135 -5.04 -5.60 -15.13
CA PRO A 135 -5.06 -4.56 -16.14
C PRO A 135 -4.20 -3.34 -15.76
N PRO A 136 -3.73 -2.56 -16.75
CA PRO A 136 -2.71 -1.51 -16.54
C PRO A 136 -3.14 -0.36 -15.62
N ASP A 137 -4.45 -0.12 -15.49
CA ASP A 137 -5.09 0.92 -14.66
C ASP A 137 -5.42 0.44 -13.23
N HIS A 138 -5.20 -0.83 -12.92
CA HIS A 138 -5.39 -1.37 -11.57
C HIS A 138 -4.16 -1.10 -10.70
N PRO A 139 -4.31 -1.11 -9.36
CA PRO A 139 -3.15 -1.05 -8.47
C PRO A 139 -2.22 -2.24 -8.68
N ALA A 140 -0.92 -1.98 -8.56
CA ALA A 140 0.12 -3.00 -8.54
C ALA A 140 0.09 -3.71 -7.18
N ALA A 141 -0.45 -4.92 -7.16
CA ALA A 141 -0.47 -5.80 -5.98
C ALA A 141 0.64 -6.86 -6.06
N PHE A 142 0.86 -7.58 -4.95
CA PHE A 142 1.89 -8.63 -4.83
C PHE A 142 3.33 -8.12 -5.01
N VAL A 143 3.58 -6.88 -4.58
CA VAL A 143 4.89 -6.23 -4.59
C VAL A 143 5.52 -6.39 -3.21
N SER A 144 6.80 -6.78 -3.15
CA SER A 144 7.52 -6.83 -1.87
C SER A 144 7.88 -5.43 -1.38
N TRP A 145 8.06 -5.24 -0.08
CA TRP A 145 8.48 -3.94 0.47
C TRP A 145 9.77 -3.40 -0.17
N PRO A 146 10.84 -4.20 -0.36
CA PRO A 146 12.04 -3.75 -1.07
C PRO A 146 11.77 -3.30 -2.52
N ASP A 147 10.88 -4.00 -3.24
CA ASP A 147 10.51 -3.62 -4.60
C ASP A 147 9.70 -2.32 -4.64
N ALA A 148 8.82 -2.10 -3.67
CA ALA A 148 8.08 -0.86 -3.53
C ALA A 148 9.01 0.33 -3.25
N LEU A 149 10.00 0.15 -2.37
CA LEU A 149 11.03 1.15 -2.11
C LEU A 149 11.93 1.38 -3.33
N ALA A 150 12.30 0.33 -4.05
CA ALA A 150 13.10 0.43 -5.28
C ALA A 150 12.35 1.20 -6.38
N TYR A 151 11.04 0.97 -6.52
CA TYR A 151 10.18 1.75 -7.41
C TYR A 151 10.18 3.23 -7.03
N ALA A 152 9.98 3.56 -5.74
CA ALA A 152 9.98 4.94 -5.28
C ALA A 152 11.32 5.64 -5.54
N GLY A 153 12.45 4.97 -5.26
CA GLY A 153 13.79 5.47 -5.55
C GLY A 153 14.05 5.66 -7.05
N TRP A 154 13.54 4.77 -7.89
CA TRP A 154 13.62 4.93 -9.34
C TRP A 154 12.82 6.14 -9.83
N ILE A 155 11.59 6.36 -9.33
CA ILE A 155 10.80 7.55 -9.66
C ILE A 155 11.50 8.84 -9.18
N ASP A 156 12.06 8.86 -7.97
CA ASP A 156 12.84 10.00 -7.44
C ASP A 156 13.99 10.37 -8.39
N ALA A 157 14.83 9.40 -8.76
CA ALA A 157 15.96 9.62 -9.67
C ALA A 157 15.48 10.07 -11.07
N THR A 158 14.45 9.39 -11.59
CA THR A 158 13.88 9.64 -12.92
C THR A 158 13.32 11.06 -13.04
N LEU A 159 12.59 11.54 -12.04
CA LEU A 159 12.00 12.88 -12.05
C LEU A 159 13.04 13.98 -11.85
N ARG A 160 14.16 13.73 -11.19
CA ARG A 160 15.26 14.70 -11.08
C ARG A 160 15.93 14.99 -12.43
N GLU A 161 16.06 13.96 -13.27
CA GLU A 161 16.83 14.05 -14.52
C GLU A 161 15.97 14.42 -15.74
N SER A 162 14.67 14.13 -15.69
CA SER A 162 13.83 14.26 -16.86
C SER A 162 13.35 15.67 -17.16
N SER A 163 13.33 16.01 -18.45
CA SER A 163 12.66 17.20 -18.96
C SER A 163 11.14 17.15 -18.84
N ALA A 164 10.55 15.96 -18.69
CA ALA A 164 9.11 15.76 -18.50
C ALA A 164 8.60 16.18 -17.12
N THR A 165 9.50 16.36 -16.13
CA THR A 165 9.15 16.76 -14.77
C THR A 165 8.67 18.22 -14.74
N PRO A 166 7.46 18.50 -14.21
CA PRO A 166 6.94 19.87 -14.07
C PRO A 166 7.90 20.78 -13.30
N PRO A 167 8.00 22.08 -13.63
CA PRO A 167 8.92 23.01 -12.97
C PRO A 167 8.74 23.07 -11.44
N GLN A 168 7.50 23.04 -10.96
CA GLN A 168 7.16 23.08 -9.54
C GLN A 168 7.66 21.83 -8.81
N LEU A 169 7.39 20.64 -9.36
CA LEU A 169 7.89 19.38 -8.81
C LEU A 169 9.43 19.32 -8.83
N ARG A 170 10.04 19.83 -9.90
CA ARG A 170 11.50 19.93 -10.00
C ARG A 170 12.10 20.85 -8.94
N ALA A 171 11.43 21.96 -8.63
CA ALA A 171 11.85 22.87 -7.56
C ALA A 171 11.82 22.16 -6.21
N LEU A 172 10.73 21.48 -5.87
CA LEU A 172 10.65 20.65 -4.65
C LEU A 172 11.80 19.65 -4.58
N LEU A 173 12.02 18.86 -5.62
CA LEU A 173 13.12 17.87 -5.62
C LEU A 173 14.50 18.53 -5.47
N SER A 174 14.70 19.73 -6.04
CA SER A 174 15.95 20.50 -5.92
C SER A 174 16.14 21.07 -4.51
N ASP A 175 15.05 21.38 -3.81
CA ASP A 175 15.02 21.89 -2.44
C ASP A 175 15.20 20.78 -1.38
N GLY A 176 15.47 19.54 -1.81
CA GLY A 176 15.83 18.44 -0.93
C GLY A 176 14.72 17.43 -0.66
N TRP A 177 13.51 17.66 -1.18
CA TRP A 177 12.41 16.69 -1.10
C TRP A 177 12.80 15.35 -1.76
N ARG A 178 12.18 14.26 -1.31
CA ARG A 178 12.46 12.88 -1.75
C ARG A 178 11.15 12.14 -1.96
N ILE A 179 11.14 11.23 -2.94
CA ILE A 179 10.02 10.30 -3.16
C ILE A 179 10.37 8.96 -2.51
N THR A 180 9.51 8.50 -1.60
CA THR A 180 9.65 7.27 -0.81
C THR A 180 8.27 6.76 -0.36
N LEU A 181 8.21 5.60 0.31
CA LEU A 181 6.98 5.10 0.95
C LEU A 181 6.57 5.99 2.12
N PRO A 182 5.26 6.24 2.39
CA PRO A 182 4.84 7.06 3.52
C PRO A 182 5.17 6.39 4.87
N THR A 183 5.30 7.16 5.96
CA THR A 183 5.14 6.58 7.32
C THR A 183 3.68 6.15 7.55
N GLU A 184 3.44 5.34 8.56
CA GLU A 184 2.07 5.01 8.98
C GLU A 184 1.30 6.28 9.39
N ALA A 185 1.93 7.22 10.08
CA ALA A 185 1.30 8.48 10.44
C ALA A 185 1.01 9.39 9.23
N GLU A 186 1.94 9.50 8.27
CA GLU A 186 1.72 10.19 7.00
C GLU A 186 0.50 9.58 6.27
N TRP A 187 0.43 8.24 6.20
CA TRP A 187 -0.66 7.52 5.56
C TRP A 187 -2.01 7.74 6.29
N GLU A 188 -2.02 7.61 7.62
CA GLU A 188 -3.25 7.77 8.41
C GLU A 188 -3.78 9.21 8.36
N LYS A 189 -2.91 10.22 8.48
CA LYS A 189 -3.30 11.62 8.32
C LYS A 189 -3.90 11.86 6.94
N ALA A 190 -3.26 11.32 5.90
CA ALA A 190 -3.75 11.46 4.54
C ALA A 190 -5.14 10.80 4.35
N ALA A 191 -5.36 9.63 4.93
CA ALA A 191 -6.63 8.89 4.84
C ALA A 191 -7.77 9.55 5.63
N ARG A 192 -7.50 10.00 6.86
CA ARG A 192 -8.52 10.42 7.83
C ARG A 192 -8.60 11.94 8.01
N GLY A 193 -7.65 12.69 7.47
CA GLY A 193 -7.55 14.12 7.71
C GLY A 193 -7.07 14.41 9.13
N VAL A 194 -7.67 15.40 9.79
CA VAL A 194 -7.20 15.90 11.10
C VAL A 194 -8.19 15.69 12.24
N ASP A 195 -9.39 15.20 11.94
CA ASP A 195 -10.53 15.17 12.86
C ASP A 195 -10.82 13.79 13.48
N GLY A 196 -10.00 12.78 13.18
CA GLY A 196 -10.14 11.43 13.74
C GLY A 196 -11.37 10.65 13.26
N ARG A 197 -11.93 11.00 12.08
CA ARG A 197 -13.04 10.26 11.45
C ARG A 197 -12.76 8.76 11.30
N LEU A 198 -13.79 7.92 11.28
CA LEU A 198 -13.61 6.46 11.22
C LEU A 198 -13.21 5.97 9.82
N TYR A 199 -13.85 6.51 8.80
CA TYR A 199 -13.56 6.25 7.39
C TYR A 199 -13.12 7.54 6.72
N PRO A 200 -12.41 7.48 5.57
CA PRO A 200 -12.06 8.69 4.82
C PRO A 200 -13.25 9.62 4.56
N TRP A 201 -14.44 9.06 4.32
CA TRP A 201 -15.68 9.81 4.07
C TRP A 201 -16.52 10.14 5.32
N GLY A 202 -16.08 9.84 6.54
CA GLY A 202 -16.78 10.19 7.77
C GLY A 202 -16.97 9.02 8.73
N SER A 203 -18.14 8.90 9.36
CA SER A 203 -18.39 7.95 10.45
C SER A 203 -19.11 6.66 10.04
N GLU A 204 -19.82 6.67 8.91
CA GLU A 204 -20.67 5.54 8.50
C GLU A 204 -19.99 4.71 7.40
N PRO A 205 -20.03 3.37 7.46
CA PRO A 205 -19.50 2.52 6.40
C PRO A 205 -20.31 2.69 5.12
N ARG A 206 -19.62 2.80 3.97
CA ARG A 206 -20.26 3.02 2.66
C ARG A 206 -19.68 2.12 1.56
N GLN A 207 -20.55 1.28 0.99
CA GLN A 207 -20.19 0.37 -0.11
C GLN A 207 -19.91 1.10 -1.44
N ASP A 208 -20.39 2.33 -1.59
CA ASP A 208 -20.20 3.15 -2.79
C ASP A 208 -19.03 4.13 -2.66
N ARG A 209 -18.13 3.89 -1.69
CA ARG A 209 -16.94 4.72 -1.45
C ARG A 209 -15.61 3.97 -1.49
N ALA A 210 -15.64 2.64 -1.55
CA ALA A 210 -14.44 1.82 -1.53
C ALA A 210 -14.72 0.44 -2.13
N ASN A 211 -13.67 -0.18 -2.67
CA ASN A 211 -13.69 -1.59 -3.05
C ASN A 211 -13.27 -2.46 -1.86
N TYR A 212 -14.21 -3.01 -1.09
CA TYR A 212 -13.90 -3.91 0.02
C TYR A 212 -14.75 -5.19 -0.02
N SER A 213 -14.29 -6.22 0.69
CA SER A 213 -14.90 -7.57 0.64
C SER A 213 -15.01 -8.17 -0.78
N SER A 214 -14.19 -7.67 -1.71
CA SER A 214 -14.05 -8.17 -3.07
C SER A 214 -12.87 -9.15 -3.19
N ARG A 215 -12.86 -9.97 -4.24
CA ARG A 215 -11.74 -10.88 -4.56
C ARG A 215 -10.72 -10.27 -5.51
N SER A 216 -10.98 -9.07 -6.01
CA SER A 216 -10.14 -8.42 -7.01
C SER A 216 -10.15 -6.91 -6.80
N ALA A 217 -8.98 -6.31 -7.03
CA ALA A 217 -8.84 -4.87 -7.17
C ALA A 217 -9.66 -4.36 -8.37
N VAL A 218 -9.93 -3.07 -8.39
CA VAL A 218 -10.57 -2.35 -9.49
C VAL A 218 -9.60 -1.29 -10.02
N PRO A 219 -9.87 -0.64 -11.17
CA PRO A 219 -9.07 0.51 -11.60
C PRO A 219 -8.98 1.57 -10.50
N VAL A 220 -7.82 2.19 -10.35
CA VAL A 220 -7.65 3.27 -9.38
C VAL A 220 -8.61 4.43 -9.69
N GLY A 221 -9.12 5.09 -8.65
CA GLY A 221 -10.09 6.17 -8.77
C GLY A 221 -11.51 5.72 -9.17
N SER A 222 -11.82 4.42 -9.10
CA SER A 222 -13.16 3.91 -9.46
C SER A 222 -14.28 4.42 -8.55
N TYR A 223 -13.95 4.84 -7.32
CA TYR A 223 -14.90 5.34 -6.33
C TYR A 223 -14.67 6.82 -6.09
N GLU A 224 -15.64 7.65 -6.47
CA GLU A 224 -15.61 9.06 -6.14
C GLU A 224 -15.80 9.29 -4.65
N CYS A 225 -14.94 10.12 -4.06
CA CYS A 225 -15.06 10.54 -2.68
C CYS A 225 -14.78 12.04 -2.52
N PRO A 226 -15.69 12.93 -2.96
CA PRO A 226 -15.50 14.38 -2.83
C PRO A 226 -15.42 14.85 -1.38
N GLU A 227 -15.95 14.08 -0.43
CA GLU A 227 -15.83 14.33 1.01
C GLU A 227 -14.55 13.79 1.66
N CYS A 228 -13.76 12.96 0.95
CA CYS A 228 -12.50 12.45 1.45
C CYS A 228 -11.45 13.56 1.60
N PRO A 229 -10.53 13.45 2.57
CA PRO A 229 -9.49 14.44 2.78
C PRO A 229 -8.58 14.57 1.55
N PHE A 230 -8.14 15.81 1.31
CA PHE A 230 -7.07 16.17 0.38
C PHE A 230 -7.26 15.78 -1.10
N GLY A 231 -8.37 15.13 -1.46
CA GLY A 231 -8.64 14.69 -2.83
C GLY A 231 -7.90 13.41 -3.24
N LEU A 232 -7.45 12.61 -2.25
CA LEU A 232 -6.90 11.28 -2.47
C LEU A 232 -8.00 10.29 -2.82
N ALA A 233 -7.65 9.27 -3.60
CA ALA A 233 -8.53 8.16 -3.95
C ALA A 233 -8.08 6.89 -3.21
N ASP A 234 -9.02 5.94 -3.05
CA ASP A 234 -8.75 4.57 -2.63
C ASP A 234 -8.03 4.38 -1.28
N MET A 235 -7.96 5.42 -0.44
CA MET A 235 -7.41 5.35 0.94
C MET A 235 -8.15 4.36 1.87
N ALA A 236 -9.23 3.75 1.40
CA ALA A 236 -9.83 2.57 2.01
C ALA A 236 -10.20 1.55 0.92
N GLY A 237 -9.81 0.29 1.15
CA GLY A 237 -10.11 -0.83 0.26
C GLY A 237 -9.07 -1.06 -0.83
N ASN A 238 -9.48 -1.72 -1.90
CA ASN A 238 -8.69 -2.06 -3.09
C ASN A 238 -7.45 -2.95 -2.82
N VAL A 239 -6.35 -2.40 -2.30
CA VAL A 239 -5.15 -3.13 -1.90
C VAL A 239 -4.57 -2.59 -0.58
N TRP A 240 -3.80 -3.43 0.12
CA TRP A 240 -2.97 -2.95 1.24
C TRP A 240 -1.78 -2.16 0.70
N GLU A 241 -1.43 -1.08 1.39
CA GLU A 241 -0.35 -0.17 1.00
C GLU A 241 0.84 -0.27 1.95
N TRP A 242 2.05 -0.40 1.39
CA TRP A 242 3.28 -0.47 2.17
C TRP A 242 3.66 0.90 2.73
N THR A 243 3.94 0.96 4.03
CA THR A 243 4.57 2.11 4.71
C THR A 243 6.05 1.83 4.97
N ARG A 244 6.84 2.87 5.24
CA ARG A 244 8.24 2.74 5.69
C ARG A 244 8.38 2.55 7.20
N SER A 245 7.27 2.59 7.94
CA SER A 245 7.29 2.44 9.39
C SER A 245 7.58 0.99 9.79
N PRO A 246 8.43 0.76 10.80
CA PRO A 246 8.70 -0.59 11.29
C PRO A 246 7.44 -1.18 11.90
N ASP A 247 7.24 -2.49 11.71
CA ASP A 247 6.22 -3.23 12.44
C ASP A 247 6.62 -3.27 13.93
N GLN A 248 5.77 -2.70 14.78
CA GLN A 248 6.02 -2.59 16.20
C GLN A 248 4.88 -3.20 17.01
N PRO A 249 5.20 -3.80 18.18
CA PRO A 249 4.16 -4.34 19.04
C PRO A 249 3.28 -3.22 19.57
N TYR A 250 1.98 -3.40 19.37
CA TYR A 250 0.99 -2.51 19.95
C TYR A 250 0.63 -2.96 21.37
N PRO A 251 0.25 -2.01 22.22
CA PRO A 251 0.24 -0.57 21.95
C PRO A 251 1.66 0.05 21.93
N TYR A 252 1.90 1.13 21.17
CA TYR A 252 3.23 1.75 21.09
C TYR A 252 3.79 2.08 22.48
N ASP A 253 5.04 1.69 22.71
CA ASP A 253 5.82 2.01 23.91
C ASP A 253 6.95 2.98 23.54
N ALA A 254 6.79 4.24 23.92
CA ALA A 254 7.79 5.30 23.70
C ALA A 254 9.09 5.14 24.51
N THR A 255 9.27 4.00 25.18
CA THR A 255 10.50 3.66 25.91
C THR A 255 11.22 2.43 25.36
N ASP A 256 10.58 1.67 24.46
CA ASP A 256 11.15 0.49 23.79
C ASP A 256 11.55 0.78 22.32
N ASP A 257 11.35 2.02 21.87
CA ASP A 257 11.76 2.46 20.56
C ASP A 257 13.25 2.79 20.53
N GLY A 258 14.02 1.94 19.84
CA GLY A 258 15.40 2.25 19.50
C GLY A 258 15.45 3.55 18.70
N GLU A 259 15.94 4.62 19.33
CA GLU A 259 16.21 5.95 18.74
C GLU A 259 15.25 6.40 17.61
N GLY A 260 13.94 6.53 17.89
CA GLY A 260 13.12 7.51 17.17
C GLY A 260 11.79 7.04 16.55
N LEU A 261 10.78 6.74 17.38
CA LEU A 261 9.38 6.69 16.93
C LEU A 261 8.98 7.93 16.12
N GLU A 262 9.43 9.11 16.54
CA GLU A 262 9.12 10.38 15.88
C GLU A 262 9.68 10.50 14.45
N ALA A 263 10.65 9.66 14.08
CA ALA A 263 11.29 9.70 12.76
C ALA A 263 10.98 8.47 11.90
N GLU A 264 10.66 7.33 12.51
CA GLU A 264 10.43 6.05 11.82
C GLU A 264 8.94 5.66 11.76
N ALA A 265 8.17 5.94 12.81
CA ALA A 265 6.74 5.60 12.90
C ALA A 265 5.82 6.81 12.61
N LEU A 266 6.24 8.01 13.02
CA LEU A 266 5.57 9.29 12.79
C LEU A 266 6.21 10.02 11.61
#